data_AF-A0A3B8MLR5-F1
#
_entry.id   AF-A0A3B8MLR5-F1
#
_cell.length_a   1.000
_cell.length_b   1.000
_cell.length_c   1.000
_cell.angle_alpha   90.00
_cell.angle_beta   90.00
_cell.angle_gamma   90.00
#
_symmetry.space_group_name_H-M   'P 1'
#
loop_
_entity.id
_entity.type
_entity.pdbx_description
1 polymer ?
#
loop_
_entity_poly.entity_id
_entity_poly.type
_entity_poly.pdbx_seq_one_letter_code
_entity_poly.pdbx_strand_id
1 'polypeptide(L)' 'MVEMQDNAFSIFLMWATKSIIMQLGGLTAYRRYAPFFLGMIMGYVTGVAIGAISDVFFFPGEGHEIHCDP' A
#
# COMPACT_ATOMS: atom_id res chain seq x y z
N MET A 1 -11.93 -13.24 -13.60
CA MET A 1 -12.99 -12.20 -13.62
C MET A 1 -13.05 -11.39 -12.32
N VAL A 2 -12.60 -11.91 -11.17
CA VAL A 2 -12.52 -11.16 -9.90
C VAL A 2 -11.39 -10.10 -9.93
N GLU A 3 -10.19 -10.43 -10.46
CA GLU A 3 -9.07 -9.48 -10.55
C GLU A 3 -9.35 -8.20 -11.36
N MET A 4 -10.23 -8.26 -12.37
CA MET A 4 -10.46 -7.09 -13.24
C MET A 4 -11.40 -6.05 -12.59
N GLN A 5 -12.24 -6.45 -11.63
CA GLN A 5 -13.14 -5.54 -10.92
C GLN A 5 -12.42 -4.72 -9.83
N ASP A 6 -11.44 -5.31 -9.15
CA ASP A 6 -10.70 -4.64 -8.06
C ASP A 6 -9.76 -3.53 -8.57
N ASN A 7 -9.25 -3.70 -9.79
CA ASN A 7 -8.33 -2.73 -10.40
C ASN A 7 -9.04 -1.45 -10.87
N ALA A 8 -10.28 -1.53 -11.37
CA ALA A 8 -11.00 -0.36 -11.87
C ALA A 8 -11.28 0.67 -10.77
N PHE A 9 -11.69 0.22 -9.59
CA PHE A 9 -11.92 1.09 -8.44
C PHE A 9 -10.62 1.72 -7.93
N SER A 10 -9.53 0.95 -7.90
CA SER A 10 -8.19 1.44 -7.51
C SER A 10 -7.69 2.54 -8.46
N ILE A 11 -7.88 2.35 -9.77
CA ILE A 11 -7.52 3.36 -10.79
C ILE A 11 -8.37 4.62 -10.61
N PHE A 12 -9.69 4.46 -10.43
CA PHE A 12 -10.60 5.58 -10.18
C PHE A 12 -10.17 6.38 -8.93
N LEU A 13 -9.89 5.68 -7.82
CA LEU A 13 -9.46 6.30 -6.57
C LEU A 13 -8.14 7.06 -6.76
N MET A 14 -7.15 6.47 -7.43
CA MET A 14 -5.87 7.12 -7.73
C MET A 14 -6.08 8.44 -8.51
N TRP A 15 -6.91 8.41 -9.54
CA TRP A 15 -7.22 9.58 -10.35
C TRP A 15 -8.02 10.63 -9.59
N ALA A 16 -9.02 10.23 -8.80
CA ALA A 16 -9.81 11.13 -7.97
C ALA A 16 -8.91 11.86 -6.96
N THR A 17 -8.09 11.12 -6.21
CA THR A 17 -7.15 11.70 -5.24
C THR A 17 -6.15 12.64 -5.90
N LYS A 18 -5.54 12.25 -7.04
CA LYS A 18 -4.62 13.11 -7.79
C LYS A 18 -5.30 14.41 -8.24
N SER A 19 -6.53 14.30 -8.74
CA SER A 19 -7.30 15.45 -9.25
C SER A 19 -7.67 16.42 -8.12
N ILE A 20 -8.11 15.90 -6.97
CA ILE A 20 -8.42 16.70 -5.77
C ILE A 20 -7.17 17.46 -5.28
N ILE A 21 -6.03 16.76 -5.17
CA ILE A 21 -4.77 17.38 -4.71
C ILE A 21 -4.33 18.50 -5.66
N MET A 22 -4.41 18.28 -6.98
CA MET A 22 -4.05 19.30 -7.96
C MET A 22 -5.03 20.47 -8.00
N GLN A 23 -6.35 20.23 -7.90
CA GLN A 23 -7.36 21.29 -7.94
C GLN A 23 -7.34 22.18 -6.70
N LEU A 24 -7.11 21.60 -5.50
CA LEU A 24 -7.16 22.36 -4.24
C LEU A 24 -5.87 23.10 -3.91
N GLY A 25 -4.70 22.62 -4.36
CA GLY A 25 -3.43 23.16 -3.88
C GLY A 25 -2.29 23.24 -4.89
N GLY A 26 -2.54 22.90 -6.16
CA GLY A 26 -1.54 22.99 -7.23
C GLY A 26 -0.26 22.19 -6.97
N LEU A 27 0.84 22.62 -7.59
CA LEU A 27 2.12 21.88 -7.55
C LEU A 27 2.77 21.86 -6.16
N THR A 28 2.59 22.92 -5.38
CA THR A 28 3.17 23.04 -4.03
C THR A 28 2.51 22.05 -3.06
N ALA A 29 1.18 21.90 -3.11
CA ALA A 29 0.48 20.92 -2.29
C ALA A 29 0.85 19.48 -2.69
N TYR A 30 0.98 19.19 -3.99
CA TYR A 30 1.43 17.88 -4.45
C TYR A 30 2.76 17.44 -3.81
N ARG A 31 3.76 18.34 -3.77
CA ARG A 31 5.04 18.07 -3.10
C ARG A 31 4.91 17.90 -1.60
N ARG A 32 3.97 18.60 -0.96
CA ARG A 32 3.69 18.50 0.48
C ARG A 32 3.01 17.19 0.86
N TYR A 33 2.18 16.62 -0.01
CA TYR A 33 1.50 15.35 0.22
C TYR A 33 2.35 14.13 -0.20
N ALA A 34 3.42 14.29 -0.97
CA ALA A 34 4.35 13.21 -1.30
C ALA A 34 4.83 12.37 -0.09
N PRO A 35 5.28 12.95 1.05
CA PRO A 35 5.67 12.16 2.21
C PRO A 35 4.51 11.37 2.85
N PHE A 36 3.25 11.78 2.69
CA PHE A 36 2.10 11.05 3.21
C PHE A 36 1.90 9.70 2.49
N PHE A 37 1.93 9.70 1.16
CA PHE A 37 1.84 8.46 0.38
C PHE A 37 3.05 7.56 0.59
N LEU A 38 4.25 8.15 0.70
CA LEU A 38 5.45 7.41 1.06
C LEU A 38 5.28 6.74 2.44
N GLY A 39 4.71 7.45 3.41
CA GLY A 39 4.41 6.93 4.74
C GLY A 39 3.47 5.73 4.71
N MET A 40 2.44 5.74 3.84
CA MET A 40 1.54 4.59 3.68
C MET A 40 2.27 3.36 3.12
N ILE A 41 3.13 3.54 2.11
CA ILE A 41 3.95 2.44 1.56
C ILE A 41 4.89 1.90 2.66
N MET A 42 5.57 2.80 3.37
CA MET A 42 6.46 2.42 4.46
C MET A 42 5.72 1.68 5.58
N GLY A 43 4.49 2.07 5.90
CA GLY A 43 3.66 1.40 6.88
C GLY A 43 3.33 -0.05 6.48
N TYR A 44 2.97 -0.29 5.22
CA TYR A 44 2.77 -1.63 4.69
C TYR A 44 4.04 -2.48 4.79
N VAL A 45 5.17 -1.95 4.30
CA VAL A 45 6.47 -2.65 4.35
C VAL A 45 6.86 -2.96 5.79
N THR A 46 6.66 -2.02 6.71
CA THR A 46 6.96 -2.20 8.13
C THR A 46 6.07 -3.28 8.75
N GLY A 47 4.78 -3.30 8.43
CA GLY A 47 3.86 -4.34 8.89
C GLY A 47 4.26 -5.74 8.41
N VAL A 48 4.63 -5.86 7.14
CA VAL A 48 5.16 -7.12 6.57
C VAL A 48 6.46 -7.53 7.26
N ALA A 49 7.38 -6.59 7.46
CA ALA A 49 8.65 -6.85 8.14
C ALA A 49 8.46 -7.31 9.58
N ILE A 50 7.56 -6.68 10.34
CA ILE A 50 7.21 -7.10 11.71
C ILE A 50 6.60 -8.51 11.70
N GLY A 51 5.71 -8.81 10.76
CA GLY A 51 5.14 -10.14 10.60
C GLY A 51 6.21 -11.20 10.34
N ALA A 52 7.12 -10.93 9.39
CA ALA A 52 8.23 -11.82 9.07
C ALA A 52 9.21 -12.00 10.25
N ILE A 53 9.52 -10.93 10.99
CA ILE A 53 10.33 -11.00 12.20
C ILE A 53 9.64 -11.88 13.25
N SER A 54 8.34 -11.66 13.48
CA SER A 54 7.55 -12.47 14.42
C SER A 54 7.58 -13.95 14.05
N ASP A 55 7.48 -14.27 12.76
CA ASP A 55 7.53 -15.65 12.26
C ASP A 55 8.86 -16.33 12.58
N VAL A 56 9.99 -15.64 12.35
CA VAL A 56 11.33 -16.14 12.66
C VAL A 56 11.55 -16.39 14.16
N PHE A 57 11.03 -15.52 15.02
CA PHE A 57 11.26 -15.61 16.47
C PHE A 57 10.32 -16.59 17.18
N PHE A 58 9.05 -16.65 16.78
CA PHE A 58 8.04 -17.46 17.47
C PHE A 58 7.75 -18.80 16.79
N PHE A 59 8.02 -18.94 15.48
CA PHE A 59 7.75 -20.14 14.69
C PHE A 59 8.96 -20.58 13.85
N PRO A 60 10.11 -20.90 14.48
CA PRO A 60 11.30 -21.30 13.74
C PRO A 60 11.09 -22.63 13.01
N GLY A 61 10.94 -22.59 11.69
CA GLY A 61 10.87 -23.75 10.81
C GLY A 61 9.47 -24.16 10.32
N GLU A 62 8.41 -23.49 10.77
CA GLU A 62 7.00 -23.70 10.35
C GLU A 62 6.40 -22.39 9.80
N GLY A 63 7.19 -21.66 8.99
CA GLY A 63 6.77 -20.37 8.45
C GLY A 63 5.54 -20.51 7.56
N HIS A 64 4.51 -19.70 7.82
CA HIS A 64 3.28 -19.71 7.03
C HIS A 64 3.51 -19.08 5.64
N GLU A 65 2.92 -19.67 4.60
CA GLU A 65 2.92 -19.09 3.26
C GLU A 65 2.27 -17.69 3.27
N ILE A 66 3.09 -16.68 3.05
CA ILE A 66 2.68 -15.27 2.94
C ILE A 66 1.91 -15.01 1.63
N HIS A 67 2.03 -15.93 0.67
CA HIS A 67 1.33 -15.95 -0.60
C HIS A 67 1.03 -17.43 -0.93
N CYS A 68 -0.24 -17.82 -0.80
CA CYS A 68 -0.73 -19.14 -1.20
C CYS A 68 -1.64 -18.89 -2.40
N ASP A 69 -1.10 -19.08 -3.61
CA ASP A 69 -1.84 -19.08 -4.87
C ASP A 69 -2.41 -20.48 -5.16
N PRO A 70 -3.66 -20.61 -5.64
CA PRO A 70 -4.10 -21.84 -6.30
C PRO A 70 -3.60 -21.95 -7.75
#